data_AF-A0A2D7QVZ9-F1
#
_entry.id   AF-A0A2D7QVZ9-F1
#
_cell.length_a   1.000
_cell.length_b   1.000
_cell.length_c   1.000
_cell.angle_alpha   90.00
_cell.angle_beta   90.00
_cell.angle_gamma   90.00
#
_symmetry.space_group_name_H-M   'P 1'
#
loop_
_entity.id
_entity.type
_entity.pdbx_description
1 polymer ?
#
loop_
_entity_poly.entity_id
_entity_poly.type
_entity_poly.pdbx_seq_one_letter_code
_entity_poly.pdbx_strand_id
1 'polypeptide(L)'
;MLTEKQIQDISNDVTLVNDLSDDDLVEFCNIANQRYRAGSPIITDENYDFIFISELVKRLPNHPFLKQVEDEIEGFSEEKTKLPEKMLSTDKAYSWAEVEKWLERISKFSDEITFASDDIVIKGTAKLDGFAGYDDGVKLYTRGDGNKGSDISRVFERGLGILNDSERGQGPGEIVIKRSYFESHLSSHFEYPRNFQASLIKEKELDHFANDAINAKAALFVPFKQLPFWQGSIKEFRNQFAEIVVELEHGVDFDIDGVVFEVVNPDLKIHMGSNRKFHRWQIAYKENKEKAQVRVISITAQVGRTGKITPVAELEPTQLSGATIYRATGHHYGLVKEQGLGAGSVVELTRSGMVIPKINKVLKKAKVEIPSHCPSCDSDLVWDSDFLMCPNVNFCPDQVVGKMIYFFKILANNDGFGQATIKKLYENGIRQVSDIYLLEIDHIMAMGFGEKTSKNLIEQLNRSRQESIEDWRFLAAFGVQRLGMGNCENLLKNYSIGEIFELTAEDISSIDGFAELTADQIFEGLASIKEQYQVLMKGGFELEKTPLKNDENLSDNPFQNKKIVFTGAMSHSRSDLEKQAKMLGISVAKSVSSKTDFLIIGENVGQSKMNDAKKHSIEIMTESEYLKKLNT
;
A
#
# COMPACT_ATOMS: atom_id res chain seq x y z
N MET A 1 19.71 -4.01 4.69
CA MET A 1 20.23 -4.29 3.34
C MET A 1 20.07 -5.76 3.03
N LEU A 2 19.19 -6.08 2.10
CA LEU A 2 18.91 -7.41 1.61
C LEU A 2 20.14 -8.01 0.94
N THR A 3 20.51 -9.22 1.32
CA THR A 3 21.59 -9.98 0.66
C THR A 3 21.13 -10.49 -0.72
N GLU A 4 22.06 -10.78 -1.64
CA GLU A 4 21.71 -11.35 -2.96
C GLU A 4 20.87 -12.62 -2.87
N LYS A 5 21.16 -13.48 -1.87
CA LYS A 5 20.38 -14.69 -1.63
C LYS A 5 18.93 -14.35 -1.23
N GLN A 6 18.73 -13.37 -0.36
CA GLN A 6 17.37 -12.93 0.02
C GLN A 6 16.64 -12.32 -1.17
N ILE A 7 17.29 -11.47 -1.96
CA ILE A 7 16.70 -10.89 -3.18
C ILE A 7 16.24 -12.02 -4.11
N GLN A 8 17.05 -13.06 -4.27
CA GLN A 8 16.73 -14.21 -5.12
C GLN A 8 15.62 -15.10 -4.53
N ASP A 9 15.62 -15.33 -3.22
CA ASP A 9 14.56 -16.08 -2.53
C ASP A 9 13.20 -15.34 -2.59
N ILE A 10 13.20 -14.01 -2.52
CA ILE A 10 11.99 -13.17 -2.69
C ILE A 10 11.53 -13.18 -4.15
N SER A 11 12.47 -13.03 -5.09
CA SER A 11 12.17 -13.01 -6.53
C SER A 11 11.59 -14.34 -7.03
N ASN A 12 11.98 -15.45 -6.41
CA ASN A 12 11.54 -16.80 -6.75
C ASN A 12 10.35 -17.29 -5.90
N ASP A 13 9.67 -16.39 -5.18
CA ASP A 13 8.53 -16.71 -4.30
C ASP A 13 8.84 -17.77 -3.21
N VAL A 14 10.12 -17.98 -2.87
CA VAL A 14 10.55 -18.85 -1.76
C VAL A 14 10.25 -18.16 -0.42
N THR A 15 10.42 -16.84 -0.37
CA THR A 15 9.98 -15.98 0.72
C THR A 15 8.79 -15.15 0.25
N LEU A 16 7.63 -15.30 0.87
CA LEU A 16 6.42 -14.60 0.44
C LEU A 16 6.47 -13.13 0.89
N VAL A 17 5.81 -12.22 0.17
CA VAL A 17 5.70 -10.81 0.58
C VAL A 17 5.15 -10.63 2.00
N ASN A 18 4.27 -11.55 2.43
CA ASN A 18 3.69 -11.54 3.77
C ASN A 18 4.74 -11.75 4.86
N ASP A 19 5.82 -12.44 4.51
CA ASP A 19 6.93 -12.79 5.39
C ASP A 19 8.01 -11.71 5.42
N LEU A 20 7.98 -10.74 4.48
CA LEU A 20 8.87 -9.59 4.50
C LEU A 20 8.56 -8.63 5.65
N SER A 21 9.61 -8.08 6.27
CA SER A 21 9.48 -6.87 7.10
C SER A 21 9.09 -5.68 6.21
N ASP A 22 8.62 -4.60 6.82
CA ASP A 22 8.21 -3.42 6.04
C ASP A 22 9.42 -2.72 5.41
N ASP A 23 10.57 -2.72 6.08
CA ASP A 23 11.83 -2.21 5.54
C ASP A 23 12.38 -3.11 4.44
N ASP A 24 12.35 -4.43 4.60
CA ASP A 24 12.73 -5.37 3.53
C ASP A 24 11.78 -5.25 2.33
N LEU A 25 10.50 -4.99 2.56
CA LEU A 25 9.52 -4.76 1.50
C LEU A 25 9.81 -3.44 0.76
N VAL A 26 10.10 -2.36 1.47
CA VAL A 26 10.50 -1.08 0.86
C VAL A 26 11.84 -1.22 0.13
N GLU A 27 12.81 -1.88 0.74
CA GLU A 27 14.14 -2.10 0.16
C GLU A 27 14.06 -2.98 -1.08
N PHE A 28 13.31 -4.09 -1.02
CA PHE A 28 13.07 -4.94 -2.16
C PHE A 28 12.32 -4.21 -3.27
N CYS A 29 11.32 -3.36 -2.94
CA CYS A 29 10.67 -2.49 -3.92
C CYS A 29 11.71 -1.56 -4.60
N ASN A 30 12.58 -0.91 -3.83
CA ASN A 30 13.63 -0.06 -4.39
C ASN A 30 14.56 -0.85 -5.33
N ILE A 31 15.05 -2.02 -4.89
CA ILE A 31 15.95 -2.88 -5.68
C ILE A 31 15.25 -3.39 -6.93
N ALA A 32 14.01 -3.88 -6.83
CA ALA A 32 13.24 -4.38 -7.94
C ALA A 32 12.99 -3.29 -8.99
N ASN A 33 12.59 -2.08 -8.57
CA ASN A 33 12.46 -0.94 -9.46
C ASN A 33 13.80 -0.57 -10.11
N GLN A 34 14.89 -0.49 -9.34
CA GLN A 34 16.22 -0.21 -9.90
C GLN A 34 16.65 -1.25 -10.95
N ARG A 35 16.45 -2.54 -10.68
CA ARG A 35 16.76 -3.67 -11.58
C ARG A 35 15.91 -3.64 -12.84
N TYR A 36 14.62 -3.34 -12.72
CA TYR A 36 13.71 -3.14 -13.85
C TYR A 36 14.15 -1.96 -14.73
N ARG A 37 14.49 -0.82 -14.13
CA ARG A 37 15.05 0.35 -14.83
C ARG A 37 16.45 0.08 -15.41
N ALA A 38 17.17 -0.93 -14.92
CA ALA A 38 18.47 -1.34 -15.47
C ALA A 38 18.34 -2.22 -16.72
N GLY A 39 17.12 -2.66 -17.06
CA GLY A 39 16.91 -3.71 -18.07
C GLY A 39 17.34 -5.10 -17.61
N SER A 40 17.40 -5.35 -16.30
CA SER A 40 17.65 -6.67 -15.72
C SER A 40 16.65 -6.96 -14.59
N PRO A 41 15.33 -6.97 -14.90
CA PRO A 41 14.30 -7.15 -13.90
C PRO A 41 14.49 -8.47 -13.15
N ILE A 42 14.33 -8.42 -11.82
CA ILE A 42 14.39 -9.60 -10.94
C ILE A 42 13.00 -10.17 -10.65
N ILE A 43 11.96 -9.38 -10.90
CA ILE A 43 10.53 -9.73 -10.84
C ILE A 43 9.84 -9.02 -12.00
N THR A 44 8.63 -9.46 -12.38
CA THR A 44 7.84 -8.78 -13.43
C THR A 44 7.28 -7.43 -12.97
N ASP A 45 6.89 -6.54 -13.90
CA ASP A 45 6.28 -5.23 -13.56
C ASP A 45 4.98 -5.41 -12.75
N GLU A 46 4.22 -6.46 -13.06
CA GLU A 46 3.00 -6.78 -12.34
C GLU A 46 3.30 -7.37 -10.95
N ASN A 47 4.34 -8.21 -10.79
CA ASN A 47 4.87 -8.56 -9.47
C ASN A 47 5.24 -7.32 -8.65
N TYR A 48 5.91 -6.36 -9.28
CA TYR A 48 6.23 -5.14 -8.58
C TYR A 48 4.96 -4.40 -8.09
N ASP A 49 3.99 -4.16 -8.97
CA ASP A 49 2.76 -3.40 -8.66
C ASP A 49 1.82 -4.08 -7.66
N PHE A 50 1.64 -5.39 -7.76
CA PHE A 50 0.50 -6.05 -7.13
C PHE A 50 0.86 -6.95 -5.95
N ILE A 51 2.14 -7.31 -5.81
CA ILE A 51 2.66 -7.87 -4.56
C ILE A 51 3.12 -6.73 -3.73
N PHE A 52 4.17 -6.09 -4.22
CA PHE A 52 5.10 -5.42 -3.36
C PHE A 52 4.57 -4.02 -3.12
N ILE A 53 4.16 -3.30 -4.18
CA ILE A 53 3.45 -2.04 -4.05
C ILE A 53 2.08 -2.21 -3.38
N SER A 54 1.25 -3.21 -3.75
CA SER A 54 -0.05 -3.39 -3.11
C SER A 54 0.04 -3.69 -1.62
N GLU A 55 0.94 -4.62 -1.23
CA GLU A 55 1.17 -4.93 0.18
C GLU A 55 1.84 -3.75 0.89
N LEU A 56 2.71 -2.98 0.22
CA LEU A 56 3.29 -1.76 0.77
C LEU A 56 2.24 -0.66 0.98
N VAL A 57 1.29 -0.47 0.06
CA VAL A 57 0.15 0.46 0.22
C VAL A 57 -0.73 0.02 1.38
N LYS A 58 -0.97 -1.28 1.52
CA LYS A 58 -1.78 -1.84 2.60
C LYS A 58 -1.13 -1.70 3.97
N ARG A 59 0.19 -1.90 4.06
CA ARG A 59 0.94 -1.82 5.32
C ARG A 59 1.36 -0.41 5.68
N LEU A 60 1.87 0.32 4.70
CA LEU A 60 2.47 1.64 4.85
C LEU A 60 1.86 2.67 3.87
N PRO A 61 0.54 2.94 3.92
CA PRO A 61 -0.16 3.79 2.93
C PRO A 61 0.39 5.21 2.83
N ASN A 62 1.08 5.68 3.88
CA ASN A 62 1.64 7.02 3.95
C ASN A 62 3.14 7.10 3.66
N HIS A 63 3.81 5.98 3.36
CA HIS A 63 5.25 5.92 3.17
C HIS A 63 5.72 6.85 2.03
N PRO A 64 6.86 7.57 2.19
CA PRO A 64 7.39 8.47 1.18
C PRO A 64 7.57 7.81 -0.19
N PHE A 65 8.00 6.55 -0.22
CA PHE A 65 8.18 5.76 -1.45
C PHE A 65 6.92 5.71 -2.34
N LEU A 66 5.72 5.61 -1.74
CA LEU A 66 4.45 5.59 -2.48
C LEU A 66 4.04 6.97 -3.01
N LYS A 67 4.62 8.02 -2.43
CA LYS A 67 4.32 9.42 -2.72
C LYS A 67 5.35 10.07 -3.64
N GLN A 68 6.43 9.37 -3.97
CA GLN A 68 7.49 9.85 -4.84
C GLN A 68 7.42 9.13 -6.20
N VAL A 69 7.90 9.80 -7.24
CA VAL A 69 8.15 9.15 -8.52
C VAL A 69 9.37 8.24 -8.35
N GLU A 70 9.31 7.06 -8.94
CA GLU A 70 10.39 6.08 -8.87
C GLU A 70 11.66 6.59 -9.55
N ASP A 71 12.74 6.71 -8.76
CA ASP A 71 14.06 7.10 -9.25
C ASP A 71 14.60 6.11 -10.29
N GLU A 72 15.25 6.65 -11.31
CA GLU A 72 16.14 5.90 -12.20
C GLU A 72 17.56 5.83 -11.61
N ILE A 73 18.32 4.83 -12.05
CA ILE A 73 19.68 4.52 -11.57
C ILE A 73 20.60 5.74 -11.66
N GLU A 74 21.54 5.86 -10.72
CA GLU A 74 22.69 6.79 -10.75
C GLU A 74 23.71 6.53 -11.89
N GLY A 75 23.34 5.84 -12.97
CA GLY A 75 24.29 5.22 -13.91
C GLY A 75 24.19 5.64 -15.38
N PHE A 76 23.24 6.53 -15.73
CA PHE A 76 23.12 7.02 -17.12
C PHE A 76 23.93 8.29 -17.36
N SER A 77 24.17 9.10 -16.34
CA SER A 77 25.07 10.26 -16.28
C SER A 77 25.26 10.63 -14.81
N GLU A 78 26.48 10.98 -14.40
CA GLU A 78 26.76 11.45 -13.02
C GLU A 78 26.02 12.76 -12.67
N GLU A 79 25.61 13.54 -13.68
CA GLU A 79 24.96 14.84 -13.49
C GLU A 79 23.45 14.78 -13.78
N LYS A 80 22.63 14.97 -12.73
CA LYS A 80 21.17 15.11 -12.83
C LYS A 80 20.76 16.56 -13.16
N THR A 81 20.06 16.77 -14.27
CA THR A 81 19.57 18.07 -14.73
C THR A 81 18.06 18.19 -14.51
N LYS A 82 17.58 19.40 -14.17
CA LYS A 82 16.15 19.67 -14.02
C LYS A 82 15.40 19.51 -15.33
N LEU A 83 14.29 18.78 -15.31
CA LEU A 83 13.44 18.59 -16.49
C LEU A 83 12.72 19.90 -16.85
N PRO A 84 12.49 20.17 -18.16
CA PRO A 84 11.69 21.30 -18.61
C PRO A 84 10.25 21.25 -18.07
N GLU A 85 9.68 20.04 -18.02
CA GLU A 85 8.38 19.74 -17.45
C GLU A 85 8.48 18.50 -16.56
N LYS A 86 7.66 18.43 -15.51
CA LYS A 86 7.63 17.24 -14.64
C LYS A 86 7.09 16.03 -15.41
N MET A 87 7.82 14.93 -15.36
CA MET A 87 7.39 13.65 -15.91
C MET A 87 6.87 12.74 -14.79
N LEU A 88 5.56 12.73 -14.60
CA LEU A 88 4.92 11.85 -13.62
C LEU A 88 4.71 10.44 -14.18
N SER A 89 4.35 9.51 -13.31
CA SER A 89 3.88 8.19 -13.72
C SER A 89 2.38 8.24 -14.07
N THR A 90 1.83 7.13 -14.53
CA THR A 90 0.40 6.99 -14.86
C THR A 90 -0.30 6.08 -13.85
N ASP A 91 -1.46 6.49 -13.33
CA ASP A 91 -2.31 5.68 -12.45
C ASP A 91 -2.84 4.45 -13.20
N LYS A 92 -3.04 3.31 -12.54
CA LYS A 92 -3.32 2.03 -13.22
C LYS A 92 -4.73 1.52 -12.89
N ALA A 93 -5.42 0.97 -13.89
CA ALA A 93 -6.69 0.27 -13.78
C ALA A 93 -6.59 -1.11 -14.45
N TYR A 94 -7.21 -2.11 -13.83
CA TYR A 94 -7.18 -3.51 -14.27
C TYR A 94 -8.56 -4.08 -14.53
N SER A 95 -9.58 -3.26 -14.32
CA SER A 95 -10.97 -3.58 -14.56
C SER A 95 -11.71 -2.37 -15.10
N TRP A 96 -12.77 -2.63 -15.85
CA TRP A 96 -13.69 -1.58 -16.29
C TRP A 96 -14.24 -0.76 -15.11
N ALA A 97 -14.51 -1.38 -13.96
CA ALA A 97 -15.02 -0.70 -12.78
C ALA A 97 -14.04 0.36 -12.22
N GLU A 98 -12.73 0.16 -12.37
CA GLU A 98 -11.73 1.16 -11.97
C GLU A 98 -11.64 2.31 -12.98
N VAL A 99 -11.76 2.00 -14.28
CA VAL A 99 -11.88 3.01 -15.34
C VAL A 99 -13.15 3.85 -15.14
N GLU A 100 -14.25 3.23 -14.76
CA GLU A 100 -15.52 3.91 -14.48
C GLU A 100 -15.41 4.88 -13.30
N LYS A 101 -14.75 4.49 -12.21
CA LYS A 101 -14.43 5.40 -11.09
C LYS A 101 -13.56 6.59 -11.51
N TRP A 102 -12.67 6.39 -12.49
CA TRP A 102 -11.89 7.49 -13.05
C TRP A 102 -12.76 8.44 -13.88
N LEU A 103 -13.70 7.92 -14.68
CA LEU A 103 -14.68 8.75 -15.40
C LEU A 103 -15.60 9.53 -14.45
N GLU A 104 -16.07 8.92 -13.36
CA GLU A 104 -16.86 9.61 -12.33
C GLU A 104 -16.08 10.78 -11.69
N ARG A 105 -14.78 10.56 -11.45
CA ARG A 105 -13.88 11.60 -10.94
C ARG A 105 -13.75 12.75 -11.93
N ILE A 106 -13.60 12.46 -13.22
CA ILE A 106 -13.57 13.46 -14.29
C ILE A 106 -14.85 14.29 -14.28
N SER A 107 -16.03 13.65 -14.23
CA SER A 107 -17.32 14.34 -14.19
C SER A 107 -17.44 15.27 -12.97
N LYS A 108 -16.98 14.83 -11.80
CA LYS A 108 -16.98 15.68 -10.60
C LYS A 108 -16.12 16.94 -10.79
N PHE A 109 -14.92 16.80 -11.35
CA PHE A 109 -14.05 17.95 -11.61
C PHE A 109 -14.58 18.86 -12.72
N SER A 110 -15.27 18.33 -13.73
CA SER A 110 -15.89 19.16 -14.77
C SER A 110 -17.04 20.00 -14.20
N ASP A 111 -17.83 19.44 -13.30
CA ASP A 111 -18.94 20.16 -12.64
C ASP A 111 -18.41 21.35 -11.81
N GLU A 112 -17.26 21.21 -11.15
CA GLU A 112 -16.62 22.28 -10.36
C GLU A 112 -16.24 23.50 -11.22
N ILE A 113 -15.93 23.30 -12.50
CA ILE A 113 -15.61 24.39 -13.45
C ILE A 113 -16.75 24.68 -14.42
N THR A 114 -17.93 24.10 -14.20
CA THR A 114 -19.11 24.25 -15.07
C THR A 114 -18.83 23.86 -16.53
N PHE A 115 -17.95 22.88 -16.75
CA PHE A 115 -17.67 22.32 -18.07
C PHE A 115 -18.65 21.18 -18.35
N ALA A 116 -19.37 21.24 -19.48
CA ALA A 116 -20.40 20.27 -19.78
C ALA A 116 -19.79 18.88 -20.00
N SER A 117 -20.37 17.87 -19.37
CA SER A 117 -19.89 16.48 -19.45
C SER A 117 -19.94 15.91 -20.87
N ASP A 118 -20.89 16.37 -21.69
CA ASP A 118 -21.02 16.00 -23.11
C ASP A 118 -19.88 16.55 -23.98
N ASP A 119 -19.20 17.61 -23.54
CA ASP A 119 -18.07 18.22 -24.25
C ASP A 119 -16.72 17.58 -23.86
N ILE A 120 -16.72 16.63 -22.92
CA ILE A 120 -15.50 15.95 -22.49
C ILE A 120 -15.10 14.90 -23.51
N VAL A 121 -13.89 15.09 -24.03
CA VAL A 121 -13.27 14.19 -24.98
C VAL A 121 -12.14 13.42 -24.31
N ILE A 122 -12.14 12.11 -24.51
CA ILE A 122 -11.09 11.19 -24.08
C ILE A 122 -10.24 10.82 -25.29
N LYS A 123 -8.93 10.81 -25.11
CA LYS A 123 -7.96 10.29 -26.07
C LYS A 123 -7.32 9.03 -25.51
N GLY A 124 -7.18 8.00 -26.33
CA GLY A 124 -6.50 6.75 -26.02
C GLY A 124 -5.27 6.54 -26.89
N THR A 125 -4.17 6.04 -26.32
CA THR A 125 -2.96 5.62 -27.03
C THR A 125 -2.46 4.29 -26.51
N ALA A 126 -1.65 3.57 -27.30
CA ALA A 126 -0.88 2.44 -26.80
C ALA A 126 0.04 2.88 -25.64
N LYS A 127 0.18 2.05 -24.60
CA LYS A 127 1.16 2.25 -23.55
C LYS A 127 2.42 1.48 -23.91
N LEU A 128 3.43 2.19 -24.41
CA LEU A 128 4.69 1.57 -24.79
C LEU A 128 5.42 1.01 -23.56
N ASP A 129 6.10 -0.12 -23.77
CA ASP A 129 6.99 -0.70 -22.77
C ASP A 129 8.45 -0.38 -23.13
N GLY A 130 8.94 0.77 -22.65
CA GLY A 130 10.35 1.09 -22.78
C GLY A 130 10.89 2.14 -21.81
N PHE A 131 11.77 3.00 -22.33
CA PHE A 131 12.48 4.00 -21.53
C PHE A 131 11.94 5.40 -21.76
N ALA A 132 11.21 5.91 -20.78
CA ALA A 132 10.63 7.24 -20.82
C ALA A 132 11.71 8.33 -20.93
N GLY A 133 11.47 9.29 -21.83
CA GLY A 133 12.31 10.47 -21.97
C GLY A 133 11.53 11.72 -22.36
N TYR A 134 12.14 12.88 -22.14
CA TYR A 134 11.62 14.18 -22.56
C TYR A 134 12.60 14.83 -23.53
N ASP A 135 12.13 15.13 -24.74
CA ASP A 135 12.92 15.82 -25.75
C ASP A 135 12.49 17.28 -25.87
N ASP A 136 13.38 18.20 -25.53
CA ASP A 136 13.14 19.66 -25.60
C ASP A 136 13.62 20.30 -26.91
N GLY A 137 14.18 19.50 -27.81
CA GLY A 137 14.68 19.94 -29.12
C GLY A 137 16.19 20.18 -29.13
N VAL A 138 16.78 20.35 -27.95
CA VAL A 138 18.22 20.47 -27.74
C VAL A 138 18.73 19.21 -27.07
N LYS A 139 18.09 18.83 -25.97
CA LYS A 139 18.47 17.72 -25.10
C LYS A 139 17.36 16.67 -25.01
N LEU A 140 17.80 15.43 -24.81
CA LEU A 140 16.94 14.34 -24.37
C LEU A 140 17.25 14.03 -22.92
N TYR A 141 16.25 14.14 -22.06
CA TYR A 141 16.37 13.80 -20.65
C TYR A 141 15.70 12.46 -20.40
N THR A 142 16.28 11.63 -19.55
CA THR A 142 15.55 10.52 -18.94
C THR A 142 14.52 11.04 -17.94
N ARG A 143 13.60 10.18 -17.47
CA ARG A 143 12.59 10.59 -16.50
C ARG A 143 13.17 10.90 -15.12
N GLY A 144 14.20 10.17 -14.69
CA GLY A 144 14.78 10.26 -13.35
C GLY A 144 13.74 10.19 -12.23
N ASP A 145 13.77 11.16 -11.32
CA ASP A 145 12.81 11.31 -10.20
C ASP A 145 11.50 12.03 -10.60
N GLY A 146 11.29 12.21 -11.91
CA GLY A 146 10.17 12.98 -12.49
C GLY A 146 10.33 14.50 -12.42
N ASN A 147 11.37 15.03 -11.76
CA ASN A 147 11.70 16.46 -11.68
C ASN A 147 13.13 16.78 -12.17
N LYS A 148 14.05 15.84 -12.00
CA LYS A 148 15.42 15.83 -12.52
C LYS A 148 15.69 14.49 -13.18
N GLY A 149 16.30 14.53 -14.35
CA GLY A 149 16.72 13.36 -15.12
C GLY A 149 18.17 13.46 -15.58
N SER A 150 18.64 12.44 -16.29
CA SER A 150 19.97 12.43 -16.90
C SER A 150 19.90 12.91 -18.34
N ASP A 151 20.87 13.71 -18.77
CA ASP A 151 21.04 14.06 -20.18
C ASP A 151 21.59 12.85 -20.94
N ILE A 152 20.78 12.34 -21.89
CA ILE A 152 21.09 11.21 -22.75
C ILE A 152 21.09 11.61 -24.23
N SER A 153 21.32 12.88 -24.55
CA SER A 153 21.33 13.40 -25.93
C SER A 153 22.28 12.65 -26.87
N ARG A 154 23.33 12.01 -26.31
CA ARG A 154 24.23 11.07 -26.98
C ARG A 154 23.52 10.00 -27.80
N VAL A 155 22.30 9.58 -27.44
CA VAL A 155 21.58 8.55 -28.21
C VAL A 155 21.26 9.05 -29.62
N PHE A 156 20.96 10.34 -29.78
CA PHE A 156 20.74 10.95 -31.09
C PHE A 156 22.05 11.18 -31.85
N GLU A 157 23.14 11.52 -31.15
CA GLU A 157 24.48 11.60 -31.75
C GLU A 157 24.95 10.24 -32.29
N ARG A 158 24.53 9.15 -31.64
CA ARG A 158 24.73 7.76 -32.07
C ARG A 158 23.79 7.31 -33.17
N GLY A 159 22.88 8.18 -33.64
CA GLY A 159 22.01 7.94 -34.78
C GLY A 159 20.61 7.41 -34.45
N LEU A 160 20.20 7.35 -33.18
CA LEU A 160 18.83 6.95 -32.80
C LEU A 160 17.81 7.80 -33.55
N GLY A 161 16.90 7.17 -34.30
CA GLY A 161 15.86 7.87 -35.04
C GLY A 161 14.69 8.30 -34.17
N ILE A 162 13.84 9.18 -34.71
CA ILE A 162 12.52 9.50 -34.13
C ILE A 162 11.45 8.82 -34.99
N LEU A 163 10.37 8.35 -34.37
CA LEU A 163 9.24 7.81 -35.11
C LEU A 163 8.78 8.77 -36.23
N ASN A 164 8.47 8.19 -37.39
CA ASN A 164 8.05 8.89 -38.61
C ASN A 164 9.10 9.88 -39.18
N ASP A 165 10.38 9.73 -38.81
CA ASP A 165 11.44 10.68 -39.18
C ASP A 165 11.06 12.14 -38.81
N SER A 166 10.31 12.31 -37.72
CA SER A 166 9.81 13.60 -37.24
C SER A 166 10.91 14.43 -36.56
N GLU A 167 10.62 15.71 -36.27
CA GLU A 167 11.58 16.62 -35.67
C GLU A 167 11.78 16.39 -34.16
N ARG A 168 12.92 16.85 -33.65
CA ARG A 168 13.21 16.89 -32.20
C ARG A 168 12.32 17.93 -31.50
N GLY A 169 12.17 17.81 -30.18
CA GLY A 169 11.50 18.80 -29.33
C GLY A 169 10.00 18.61 -29.14
N GLN A 170 9.52 17.38 -29.34
CA GLN A 170 8.09 17.08 -29.24
C GLN A 170 7.61 16.82 -27.81
N GLY A 171 8.51 16.81 -26.83
CA GLY A 171 8.23 16.63 -25.41
C GLY A 171 8.36 15.16 -24.96
N PRO A 172 7.43 14.64 -24.13
CA PRO A 172 7.54 13.31 -23.56
C PRO A 172 7.34 12.20 -24.61
N GLY A 173 8.10 11.13 -24.46
CA GLY A 173 8.06 9.94 -25.30
C GLY A 173 8.82 8.78 -24.67
N GLU A 174 9.09 7.76 -25.49
CA GLU A 174 9.71 6.52 -25.02
C GLU A 174 10.74 5.99 -26.03
N ILE A 175 11.91 5.58 -25.57
CA ILE A 175 12.88 4.85 -26.39
C ILE A 175 12.45 3.39 -26.42
N VAL A 176 12.18 2.89 -27.62
CA VAL A 176 11.68 1.53 -27.87
C VAL A 176 12.40 0.87 -29.04
N ILE A 177 12.19 -0.44 -29.18
CA ILE A 177 12.63 -1.25 -30.32
C ILE A 177 11.39 -1.87 -30.96
N LYS A 178 11.35 -1.92 -32.30
CA LYS A 178 10.26 -2.58 -33.01
C LYS A 178 10.15 -4.05 -32.61
N ARG A 179 8.96 -4.51 -32.25
CA ARG A 179 8.69 -5.89 -31.83
C ARG A 179 9.10 -6.87 -32.93
N SER A 180 8.69 -6.62 -34.17
CA SER A 180 9.07 -7.43 -35.33
C SER A 180 10.59 -7.59 -35.51
N TYR A 181 11.37 -6.54 -35.25
CA TYR A 181 12.83 -6.59 -35.34
C TYR A 181 13.44 -7.37 -34.18
N PHE A 182 12.95 -7.14 -32.96
CA PHE A 182 13.42 -7.85 -31.78
C PHE A 182 13.21 -9.36 -31.91
N GLU A 183 12.00 -9.77 -32.29
CA GLU A 183 11.66 -11.19 -32.47
C GLU A 183 12.57 -11.89 -33.48
N SER A 184 12.93 -11.21 -34.57
CA SER A 184 13.70 -11.78 -35.66
C SER A 184 15.23 -11.72 -35.49
N HIS A 185 15.75 -10.75 -34.73
CA HIS A 185 17.20 -10.50 -34.66
C HIS A 185 17.78 -10.53 -33.24
N LEU A 186 16.96 -10.35 -32.20
CA LEU A 186 17.44 -10.11 -30.84
C LEU A 186 16.94 -11.14 -29.81
N SER A 187 15.83 -11.82 -30.08
CA SER A 187 15.17 -12.76 -29.17
C SER A 187 16.03 -13.97 -28.74
N SER A 188 17.05 -14.32 -29.52
CA SER A 188 18.04 -15.36 -29.15
C SER A 188 19.10 -14.88 -28.16
N HIS A 189 19.22 -13.56 -27.97
CA HIS A 189 20.27 -12.93 -27.15
C HIS A 189 19.71 -12.17 -25.95
N PHE A 190 18.46 -11.71 -26.04
CA PHE A 190 17.78 -10.94 -25.01
C PHE A 190 16.44 -11.59 -24.69
N GLU A 191 16.13 -11.71 -23.40
CA GLU A 191 14.87 -12.31 -22.93
C GLU A 191 13.67 -11.40 -23.20
N TYR A 192 13.84 -10.08 -23.07
CA TYR A 192 12.79 -9.07 -23.30
C TYR A 192 13.33 -7.84 -24.05
N PRO A 193 12.50 -7.14 -24.86
CA PRO A 193 12.87 -5.89 -25.54
C PRO A 193 13.43 -4.81 -24.64
N ARG A 194 12.90 -4.68 -23.42
CA ARG A 194 13.36 -3.70 -22.42
C ARG A 194 14.82 -3.89 -22.02
N ASN A 195 15.30 -5.14 -21.96
CA ASN A 195 16.70 -5.46 -21.65
C ASN A 195 17.63 -4.87 -22.71
N PHE A 196 17.22 -4.94 -23.98
CA PHE A 196 17.95 -4.36 -25.10
C PHE A 196 17.86 -2.83 -25.10
N GLN A 197 16.68 -2.24 -24.90
CA GLN A 197 16.52 -0.79 -24.90
C GLN A 197 17.41 -0.09 -23.86
N ALA A 198 17.66 -0.72 -22.71
CA ALA A 198 18.59 -0.22 -21.69
C ALA A 198 20.03 -0.10 -22.20
N SER A 199 20.45 -0.93 -23.17
CA SER A 199 21.79 -0.85 -23.76
C SER A 199 21.97 0.39 -24.64
N LEU A 200 20.91 0.89 -25.26
CA LEU A 200 20.93 2.07 -26.13
C LEU A 200 21.31 3.35 -25.37
N ILE A 201 20.98 3.42 -24.08
CA ILE A 201 21.06 4.64 -23.25
C ILE A 201 22.39 4.73 -22.47
N LYS A 202 23.07 3.61 -22.25
CA LYS A 202 24.30 3.54 -21.44
C LYS A 202 25.41 4.45 -21.99
N GLU A 203 26.24 5.00 -21.09
CA GLU A 203 27.37 5.86 -21.47
C GLU A 203 28.46 5.13 -22.26
N LYS A 204 28.60 3.82 -22.05
CA LYS A 204 29.56 2.97 -22.76
C LYS A 204 29.28 2.94 -24.27
N GLU A 205 30.28 2.52 -25.05
CA GLU A 205 30.10 2.29 -26.48
C GLU A 205 28.98 1.28 -26.74
N LEU A 206 28.23 1.51 -27.82
CA LEU A 206 27.17 0.62 -28.25
C LEU A 206 27.76 -0.69 -28.75
N ASP A 207 27.15 -1.82 -28.37
CA ASP A 207 27.45 -3.11 -28.97
C ASP A 207 26.93 -3.17 -30.43
N HIS A 208 27.31 -4.24 -31.14
CA HIS A 208 26.90 -4.40 -32.54
C HIS A 208 25.37 -4.53 -32.68
N PHE A 209 24.67 -5.17 -31.73
CA PHE A 209 23.21 -5.27 -31.75
C PHE A 209 22.54 -3.90 -31.70
N ALA A 210 23.02 -3.01 -30.84
CA ALA A 210 22.52 -1.64 -30.74
C ALA A 210 22.77 -0.84 -32.02
N ASN A 211 23.98 -0.93 -32.59
CA ASN A 211 24.31 -0.25 -33.84
C ASN A 211 23.44 -0.77 -35.02
N ASP A 212 23.27 -2.09 -35.13
CA ASP A 212 22.47 -2.70 -36.19
C ASP A 212 20.99 -2.30 -36.09
N ALA A 213 20.42 -2.27 -34.89
CA ALA A 213 19.04 -1.83 -34.66
C ALA A 213 18.82 -0.34 -34.97
N ILE A 214 19.79 0.51 -34.65
CA ILE A 214 19.76 1.95 -34.99
C ILE A 214 19.84 2.12 -36.52
N ASN A 215 20.80 1.47 -37.17
CA ASN A 215 20.99 1.53 -38.62
C ASN A 215 19.75 1.01 -39.38
N ALA A 216 19.07 0.01 -38.84
CA ALA A 216 17.82 -0.53 -39.39
C ALA A 216 16.58 0.36 -39.13
N LYS A 217 16.72 1.49 -38.43
CA LYS A 217 15.60 2.31 -37.92
C LYS A 217 14.56 1.46 -37.15
N ALA A 218 15.06 0.50 -36.39
CA ALA A 218 14.26 -0.36 -35.53
C ALA A 218 14.23 0.16 -34.09
N ALA A 219 15.37 0.66 -33.60
CA ALA A 219 15.45 1.40 -32.33
C ALA A 219 15.11 2.88 -32.55
N LEU A 220 14.12 3.40 -31.82
CA LEU A 220 13.58 4.73 -32.04
C LEU A 220 13.24 5.42 -30.71
N PHE A 221 13.32 6.75 -30.69
CA PHE A 221 12.53 7.56 -29.76
C PHE A 221 11.14 7.79 -30.33
N VAL A 222 10.10 7.49 -29.57
CA VAL A 222 8.70 7.65 -29.96
C VAL A 222 8.07 8.73 -29.09
N PRO A 223 7.92 9.98 -29.59
CA PRO A 223 7.13 10.99 -28.91
C PRO A 223 5.68 10.52 -28.79
N PHE A 224 5.06 10.67 -27.61
CA PHE A 224 3.68 10.21 -27.42
C PHE A 224 2.66 10.92 -28.33
N LYS A 225 3.00 12.11 -28.83
CA LYS A 225 2.21 12.85 -29.83
C LYS A 225 2.16 12.17 -31.20
N GLN A 226 3.13 11.31 -31.51
CA GLN A 226 3.24 10.60 -32.79
C GLN A 226 2.56 9.22 -32.76
N LEU A 227 2.10 8.77 -31.59
CA LEU A 227 1.39 7.50 -31.49
C LEU A 227 0.04 7.58 -32.20
N PRO A 228 -0.37 6.49 -32.90
CA PRO A 228 -1.77 6.31 -33.28
C PRO A 228 -2.65 6.46 -32.05
N PHE A 229 -3.78 7.15 -32.20
CA PHE A 229 -4.68 7.42 -31.10
C PHE A 229 -6.13 7.28 -31.53
N TRP A 230 -6.96 6.90 -30.56
CA TRP A 230 -8.41 7.02 -30.63
C TRP A 230 -8.83 8.29 -29.88
N GLN A 231 -9.89 8.95 -30.34
CA GLN A 231 -10.47 10.10 -29.63
C GLN A 231 -11.99 10.12 -29.80
N GLY A 232 -12.71 10.34 -28.69
CA GLY A 232 -14.17 10.40 -28.71
C GLY A 232 -14.77 10.88 -27.40
N SER A 233 -16.09 11.02 -27.38
CA SER A 233 -16.86 11.41 -26.20
C SER A 233 -16.81 10.33 -25.11
N ILE A 234 -17.10 10.70 -23.85
CA ILE A 234 -17.26 9.72 -22.76
C ILE A 234 -18.30 8.64 -23.11
N LYS A 235 -19.36 9.00 -23.83
CA LYS A 235 -20.41 8.06 -24.23
C LYS A 235 -19.90 7.03 -25.22
N GLU A 236 -19.16 7.45 -26.25
CA GLU A 236 -18.53 6.55 -27.21
C GLU A 236 -17.49 5.67 -26.51
N PHE A 237 -16.65 6.27 -25.66
CA PHE A 237 -15.65 5.56 -24.87
C PHE A 237 -16.27 4.42 -24.04
N ARG A 238 -17.38 4.69 -23.34
CA ARG A 238 -18.11 3.66 -22.57
C ARG A 238 -18.68 2.55 -23.43
N ASN A 239 -19.26 2.90 -24.58
CA ASN A 239 -19.94 1.93 -25.44
C ASN A 239 -18.97 1.04 -26.22
N GLN A 240 -17.78 1.56 -26.55
CA GLN A 240 -16.81 0.90 -27.43
C GLN A 240 -15.50 0.53 -26.71
N PHE A 241 -15.46 0.58 -25.38
CA PHE A 241 -14.23 0.44 -24.61
C PHE A 241 -13.36 -0.75 -25.03
N ALA A 242 -13.95 -1.95 -25.12
CA ALA A 242 -13.21 -3.16 -25.48
C ALA A 242 -12.62 -3.11 -26.89
N GLU A 243 -13.38 -2.56 -27.85
CA GLU A 243 -12.93 -2.40 -29.24
C GLU A 243 -11.78 -1.38 -29.33
N ILE A 244 -11.90 -0.27 -28.61
CA ILE A 244 -10.86 0.78 -28.52
C ILE A 244 -9.57 0.21 -27.94
N VAL A 245 -9.65 -0.56 -26.84
CA VAL A 245 -8.48 -1.20 -26.22
C VAL A 245 -7.78 -2.11 -27.23
N VAL A 246 -8.54 -2.99 -27.90
CA VAL A 246 -7.97 -3.92 -28.89
C VAL A 246 -7.33 -3.16 -30.07
N GLU A 247 -7.99 -2.13 -30.58
CA GLU A 247 -7.46 -1.31 -31.68
C GLU A 247 -6.12 -0.66 -31.30
N LEU A 248 -6.06 -0.03 -30.12
CA LEU A 248 -4.85 0.62 -29.62
C LEU A 248 -3.73 -0.38 -29.33
N GLU A 249 -4.05 -1.57 -28.82
CA GLU A 249 -3.06 -2.62 -28.55
C GLU A 249 -2.39 -3.15 -29.83
N HIS A 250 -3.14 -3.23 -30.94
CA HIS A 250 -2.63 -3.75 -32.22
C HIS A 250 -2.13 -2.65 -33.17
N GLY A 251 -2.29 -1.38 -32.79
CA GLY A 251 -1.99 -0.22 -33.63
C GLY A 251 -0.49 0.08 -33.80
N VAL A 252 0.38 -0.60 -33.05
CA VAL A 252 1.84 -0.35 -33.07
C VAL A 252 2.67 -1.63 -33.13
N ASP A 253 3.82 -1.54 -33.80
CA ASP A 253 4.84 -2.61 -33.85
C ASP A 253 5.87 -2.44 -32.73
N PHE A 254 5.41 -2.20 -31.51
CA PHE A 254 6.24 -2.07 -30.31
C PHE A 254 5.67 -2.98 -29.23
N ASP A 255 6.51 -3.33 -28.27
CA ASP A 255 6.02 -3.92 -27.03
C ASP A 255 5.21 -2.89 -26.25
N ILE A 256 4.09 -3.35 -25.72
CA ILE A 256 3.14 -2.56 -24.97
C ILE A 256 2.75 -3.33 -23.72
N ASP A 257 2.45 -2.60 -22.65
CA ASP A 257 1.99 -3.17 -21.38
C ASP A 257 0.58 -2.70 -21.02
N GLY A 258 -0.17 -2.19 -22.00
CA GLY A 258 -1.56 -1.75 -21.89
C GLY A 258 -1.88 -0.57 -22.81
N VAL A 259 -2.89 0.21 -22.42
CA VAL A 259 -3.29 1.44 -23.11
C VAL A 259 -3.42 2.59 -22.12
N VAL A 260 -3.17 3.82 -22.57
CA VAL A 260 -3.32 5.04 -21.76
C VAL A 260 -4.50 5.84 -22.27
N PHE A 261 -5.37 6.26 -21.35
CA PHE A 261 -6.48 7.18 -21.61
C PHE A 261 -6.24 8.50 -20.90
N GLU A 262 -6.49 9.61 -21.59
CA GLU A 262 -6.38 10.97 -21.05
C GLU A 262 -7.55 11.87 -21.47
N VAL A 263 -7.88 12.85 -20.63
CA VAL A 263 -8.77 13.95 -21.00
C VAL A 263 -8.07 14.84 -22.03
N VAL A 264 -8.74 15.33 -23.07
CA VAL A 264 -8.13 16.21 -24.09
C VAL A 264 -8.15 17.69 -23.68
N ASN A 265 -9.19 18.14 -22.97
CA ASN A 265 -9.40 19.55 -22.64
C ASN A 265 -8.31 20.10 -21.68
N PRO A 266 -7.60 21.19 -22.03
CA PRO A 266 -6.49 21.71 -21.23
C PRO A 266 -6.92 22.35 -19.91
N ASP A 267 -8.05 23.08 -19.88
CA ASP A 267 -8.55 23.74 -18.66
C ASP A 267 -8.94 22.71 -17.61
N LEU A 268 -9.59 21.62 -18.04
CA LEU A 268 -9.94 20.50 -17.18
C LEU A 268 -8.69 19.76 -16.68
N LYS A 269 -7.66 19.58 -17.51
CA LYS A 269 -6.36 19.03 -17.05
C LYS A 269 -5.72 19.91 -15.97
N ILE A 270 -5.71 21.22 -16.15
CA ILE A 270 -5.16 22.18 -15.17
C ILE A 270 -5.93 22.09 -13.86
N HIS A 271 -7.26 22.07 -13.91
CA HIS A 271 -8.11 22.01 -12.71
C HIS A 271 -7.97 20.68 -11.96
N MET A 272 -7.98 19.55 -12.67
CA MET A 272 -7.75 18.22 -12.07
C MET A 272 -6.34 18.10 -11.47
N GLY A 273 -5.35 18.72 -12.12
CA GLY A 273 -3.95 18.72 -11.70
C GLY A 273 -3.37 17.32 -11.53
N SER A 274 -2.44 17.20 -10.59
CA SER A 274 -1.79 15.93 -10.24
C SER A 274 -1.75 15.73 -8.73
N ASN A 275 -1.52 14.49 -8.30
CA ASN A 275 -0.94 14.24 -6.98
C ASN A 275 0.60 14.24 -7.10
N ARG A 276 1.32 13.75 -6.10
CA ARG A 276 2.79 13.73 -6.13
C ARG A 276 3.39 12.73 -7.14
N LYS A 277 2.62 11.73 -7.59
CA LYS A 277 3.08 10.61 -8.43
C LYS A 277 2.37 10.50 -9.79
N PHE A 278 1.10 10.90 -9.88
CA PHE A 278 0.23 10.68 -11.04
C PHE A 278 -0.59 11.92 -11.41
N HIS A 279 -0.84 12.11 -12.70
CA HIS A 279 -1.86 13.03 -13.19
C HIS A 279 -3.25 12.48 -12.91
N ARG A 280 -4.18 13.33 -12.43
CA ARG A 280 -5.57 12.89 -12.16
C ARG A 280 -6.39 12.69 -13.43
N TRP A 281 -5.97 13.35 -14.52
CA TRP A 281 -6.64 13.38 -15.83
C TRP A 281 -6.18 12.26 -16.78
N GLN A 282 -5.34 11.33 -16.32
CA GLN A 282 -4.81 10.21 -17.12
C GLN A 282 -4.90 8.89 -16.34
N ILE A 283 -5.17 7.79 -17.04
CA ILE A 283 -5.16 6.43 -16.48
C ILE A 283 -4.62 5.43 -17.50
N ALA A 284 -3.89 4.42 -17.03
CA ALA A 284 -3.42 3.29 -17.82
C ALA A 284 -4.31 2.08 -17.55
N TYR A 285 -4.92 1.50 -18.58
CA TYR A 285 -5.65 0.25 -18.48
C TYR A 285 -4.76 -0.92 -18.90
N LYS A 286 -4.66 -1.93 -18.04
CA LYS A 286 -3.94 -3.19 -18.31
C LYS A 286 -4.88 -4.37 -18.09
N GLU A 287 -4.97 -5.29 -19.04
CA GLU A 287 -5.84 -6.46 -18.91
C GLU A 287 -5.05 -7.68 -18.38
N ASN A 288 -5.49 -8.24 -17.26
CA ASN A 288 -4.87 -9.43 -16.66
C ASN A 288 -5.43 -10.70 -17.33
N LYS A 289 -4.93 -11.01 -18.54
CA LYS A 289 -5.50 -12.04 -19.44
C LYS A 289 -5.18 -13.48 -19.04
N GLU A 290 -4.13 -13.73 -18.25
CA GLU A 290 -3.69 -15.09 -17.95
C GLU A 290 -4.44 -15.76 -16.79
N LYS A 291 -4.95 -16.96 -17.07
CA LYS A 291 -5.65 -17.82 -16.13
C LYS A 291 -5.11 -19.24 -16.24
N ALA A 292 -5.02 -19.93 -15.12
CA ALA A 292 -4.72 -21.36 -15.12
C ALA A 292 -5.84 -22.16 -14.44
N GLN A 293 -6.13 -23.34 -14.98
CA GLN A 293 -6.99 -24.31 -14.31
C GLN A 293 -6.11 -25.38 -13.69
N VAL A 294 -6.23 -25.59 -12.38
CA VAL A 294 -5.36 -26.48 -11.63
C VAL A 294 -6.16 -27.33 -10.65
N ARG A 295 -5.68 -28.56 -10.41
CA ARG A 295 -6.23 -29.42 -9.38
C ARG A 295 -5.67 -29.05 -8.01
N VAL A 296 -6.56 -29.01 -7.03
CA VAL A 296 -6.22 -28.92 -5.61
C VAL A 296 -5.80 -30.30 -5.11
N ILE A 297 -4.57 -30.45 -4.64
CA ILE A 297 -4.05 -31.67 -4.03
C ILE A 297 -4.65 -31.85 -2.63
N SER A 298 -4.57 -30.82 -1.80
CA SER A 298 -5.06 -30.81 -0.42
C SER A 298 -5.36 -29.40 0.06
N ILE A 299 -6.05 -29.28 1.19
CA ILE A 299 -6.24 -28.00 1.90
C ILE A 299 -5.51 -28.09 3.23
N THR A 300 -4.46 -27.28 3.41
CA THR A 300 -3.70 -27.17 4.66
C THR A 300 -4.35 -26.10 5.55
N ALA A 301 -4.62 -26.45 6.81
CA ALA A 301 -5.09 -25.51 7.82
C ALA A 301 -3.89 -24.82 8.49
N GLN A 302 -3.73 -23.51 8.32
CA GLN A 302 -2.68 -22.73 9.00
C GLN A 302 -3.27 -21.90 10.13
N VAL A 303 -2.62 -21.90 11.30
CA VAL A 303 -3.06 -21.11 12.46
C VAL A 303 -2.36 -19.75 12.44
N GLY A 304 -3.13 -18.68 12.33
CA GLY A 304 -2.61 -17.31 12.41
C GLY A 304 -2.37 -16.86 13.85
N ARG A 305 -1.63 -15.75 14.02
CA ARG A 305 -1.28 -15.18 15.34
C ARG A 305 -2.49 -14.91 16.26
N THR A 306 -3.63 -14.60 15.68
CA THR A 306 -4.89 -14.30 16.40
C THR A 306 -5.81 -15.52 16.51
N GLY A 307 -5.29 -16.72 16.22
CA GLY A 307 -6.06 -17.97 16.24
C GLY A 307 -6.87 -18.24 14.98
N LYS A 308 -6.93 -17.31 14.02
CA LYS A 308 -7.65 -17.53 12.75
C LYS A 308 -7.05 -18.71 11.98
N ILE A 309 -7.88 -19.70 11.66
CA ILE A 309 -7.49 -20.84 10.83
C ILE A 309 -7.69 -20.47 9.36
N THR A 310 -6.58 -20.32 8.65
CA THR A 310 -6.56 -19.95 7.23
C THR A 310 -6.40 -21.21 6.38
N PRO A 311 -7.34 -21.49 5.46
CA PRO A 311 -7.20 -22.59 4.52
C PRO A 311 -6.25 -22.20 3.39
N VAL A 312 -5.25 -23.06 3.13
CA VAL A 312 -4.31 -22.91 2.01
C VAL A 312 -4.47 -24.12 1.10
N ALA A 313 -4.87 -23.89 -0.14
CA ALA A 313 -4.94 -24.92 -1.15
C ALA A 313 -3.53 -25.25 -1.65
N GLU A 314 -3.11 -26.49 -1.47
CA GLU A 314 -1.92 -27.06 -2.11
C GLU A 314 -2.33 -27.51 -3.51
N LEU A 315 -1.55 -27.13 -4.52
CA LEU A 315 -1.92 -27.24 -5.93
C LEU A 315 -0.94 -28.13 -6.68
N GLU A 316 -1.40 -28.76 -7.75
CA GLU A 316 -0.48 -29.34 -8.74
C GLU A 316 0.40 -28.21 -9.31
N PRO A 317 1.74 -28.39 -9.42
CA PRO A 317 2.64 -27.36 -9.94
C PRO A 317 2.16 -26.84 -11.30
N THR A 318 1.79 -25.56 -11.36
CA THR A 318 1.13 -24.98 -12.54
C THR A 318 1.82 -23.70 -12.94
N GLN A 319 2.24 -23.60 -14.20
CA GLN A 319 2.78 -22.35 -14.75
C GLN A 319 1.63 -21.35 -14.94
N LEU A 320 1.79 -20.17 -14.37
CA LEU A 320 0.88 -19.04 -14.54
C LEU A 320 1.71 -17.75 -14.44
N SER A 321 1.75 -16.97 -15.52
CA SER A 321 2.44 -15.69 -15.55
C SER A 321 3.92 -15.78 -15.21
N GLY A 322 4.62 -16.70 -15.90
CA GLY A 322 6.07 -16.89 -15.76
C GLY A 322 6.54 -17.56 -14.46
N ALA A 323 5.63 -17.88 -13.52
CA ALA A 323 5.99 -18.58 -12.28
C ALA A 323 5.21 -19.88 -12.10
N THR A 324 5.85 -20.84 -11.42
CA THR A 324 5.20 -22.09 -11.03
C THR A 324 4.48 -21.91 -9.70
N ILE A 325 3.17 -22.06 -9.73
CA ILE A 325 2.29 -21.92 -8.58
C ILE A 325 2.09 -23.27 -7.88
N TYR A 326 2.34 -23.28 -6.56
CA TYR A 326 2.19 -24.47 -5.71
C TYR A 326 1.07 -24.33 -4.68
N ARG A 327 0.71 -23.10 -4.31
CA ARG A 327 -0.24 -22.83 -3.23
C ARG A 327 -1.12 -21.65 -3.58
N ALA A 328 -2.35 -21.64 -3.11
CA ALA A 328 -3.25 -20.50 -3.18
C ALA A 328 -4.08 -20.38 -1.89
N THR A 329 -4.40 -19.17 -1.46
CA THR A 329 -5.24 -18.99 -0.27
C THR A 329 -6.69 -19.33 -0.58
N GLY A 330 -7.35 -20.09 0.30
CA GLY A 330 -8.80 -20.26 0.32
C GLY A 330 -9.53 -19.14 1.09
N HIS A 331 -8.80 -18.10 1.52
CA HIS A 331 -9.24 -16.94 2.30
C HIS A 331 -9.77 -17.24 3.72
N HIS A 332 -10.84 -18.02 3.84
CA HIS A 332 -11.43 -18.44 5.11
C HIS A 332 -12.36 -19.66 4.91
N TYR A 333 -12.61 -20.42 5.98
CA TYR A 333 -13.38 -21.67 5.88
C TYR A 333 -14.85 -21.46 5.50
N GLY A 334 -15.43 -20.29 5.76
CA GLY A 334 -16.75 -19.93 5.22
C GLY A 334 -16.78 -19.96 3.69
N LEU A 335 -15.80 -19.33 3.03
CA LEU A 335 -15.69 -19.32 1.56
C LEU A 335 -15.36 -20.71 1.01
N VAL A 336 -14.49 -21.46 1.69
CA VAL A 336 -14.17 -22.85 1.34
C VAL A 336 -15.44 -23.71 1.29
N LYS A 337 -16.31 -23.58 2.31
CA LYS A 337 -17.59 -24.27 2.40
C LYS A 337 -18.56 -23.82 1.31
N GLU A 338 -18.70 -22.52 1.10
CA GLU A 338 -19.57 -21.93 0.08
C GLU A 338 -19.20 -22.39 -1.34
N GLN A 339 -17.90 -22.33 -1.67
CA GLN A 339 -17.40 -22.64 -3.00
C GLN A 339 -17.29 -24.16 -3.26
N GLY A 340 -17.29 -24.99 -2.22
CA GLY A 340 -17.06 -26.42 -2.35
C GLY A 340 -15.59 -26.76 -2.65
N LEU A 341 -14.67 -25.99 -2.05
CA LEU A 341 -13.22 -26.11 -2.24
C LEU A 341 -12.65 -27.23 -1.34
N GLY A 342 -12.48 -28.43 -1.90
CA GLY A 342 -11.86 -29.57 -1.22
C GLY A 342 -10.71 -30.20 -2.01
N ALA A 343 -10.04 -31.19 -1.42
CA ALA A 343 -9.05 -32.00 -2.14
C ALA A 343 -9.68 -32.67 -3.37
N GLY A 344 -9.01 -32.58 -4.53
CA GLY A 344 -9.53 -33.03 -5.82
C GLY A 344 -10.43 -32.03 -6.56
N SER A 345 -10.66 -30.84 -5.99
CA SER A 345 -11.33 -29.75 -6.73
C SER A 345 -10.49 -29.29 -7.90
N VAL A 346 -11.13 -28.72 -8.92
CA VAL A 346 -10.46 -27.99 -10.00
C VAL A 346 -10.81 -26.52 -9.83
N VAL A 347 -9.80 -25.66 -9.75
CA VAL A 347 -9.95 -24.22 -9.52
C VAL A 347 -9.42 -23.43 -10.72
N GLU A 348 -10.07 -22.31 -11.01
CA GLU A 348 -9.51 -21.27 -11.87
C GLU A 348 -8.68 -20.34 -11.01
N LEU A 349 -7.38 -20.29 -11.27
CA LEU A 349 -6.48 -19.30 -10.72
C LEU A 349 -6.37 -18.12 -11.67
N THR A 350 -6.42 -16.93 -11.10
CA THR A 350 -5.61 -15.84 -11.62
C THR A 350 -4.59 -15.51 -10.59
N ARG A 351 -3.48 -14.99 -11.06
CA ARG A 351 -2.63 -14.24 -10.18
C ARG A 351 -3.17 -12.81 -10.14
N SER A 352 -3.64 -12.35 -8.97
CA SER A 352 -4.03 -10.95 -8.81
C SER A 352 -2.78 -10.12 -9.09
N GLY A 353 -2.80 -9.44 -10.23
CA GLY A 353 -1.66 -8.71 -10.73
C GLY A 353 -0.43 -9.53 -11.04
N MET A 354 -0.63 -10.73 -11.57
CA MET A 354 0.43 -11.69 -11.89
C MET A 354 1.25 -12.16 -10.70
N VAL A 355 0.74 -12.04 -9.47
CA VAL A 355 1.38 -12.55 -8.25
C VAL A 355 0.58 -13.52 -7.43
N ILE A 356 -0.34 -13.01 -6.61
CA ILE A 356 -0.82 -13.79 -5.48
C ILE A 356 -1.81 -14.71 -6.13
N PRO A 357 -1.51 -16.02 -6.16
CA PRO A 357 -2.40 -16.97 -6.79
C PRO A 357 -3.70 -16.92 -6.00
N LYS A 358 -4.73 -16.42 -6.66
CA LYS A 358 -6.06 -16.25 -6.13
C LYS A 358 -6.96 -17.25 -6.81
N ILE A 359 -7.67 -18.02 -6.01
CA ILE A 359 -8.76 -18.85 -6.50
C ILE A 359 -9.91 -17.92 -6.87
N ASN A 360 -10.17 -17.75 -8.16
CA ASN A 360 -11.29 -16.95 -8.65
C ASN A 360 -12.61 -17.68 -8.50
N LYS A 361 -12.61 -18.96 -8.86
CA LYS A 361 -13.78 -19.83 -8.77
C LYS A 361 -13.37 -21.29 -8.72
N VAL A 362 -14.21 -22.09 -8.06
CA VAL A 362 -14.14 -23.55 -8.08
C VAL A 362 -14.94 -24.04 -9.30
N LEU A 363 -14.24 -24.59 -10.29
CA LEU A 363 -14.82 -25.12 -11.52
C LEU A 363 -15.44 -26.51 -11.30
N LYS A 364 -14.76 -27.34 -10.50
CA LYS A 364 -15.24 -28.65 -10.07
C LYS A 364 -15.13 -28.74 -8.57
N LYS A 365 -16.28 -28.86 -7.90
CA LYS A 365 -16.36 -29.00 -6.44
C LYS A 365 -15.90 -30.39 -6.00
N ALA A 366 -15.37 -30.46 -4.79
CA ALA A 366 -15.09 -31.71 -4.10
C ALA A 366 -15.65 -31.68 -2.67
N LYS A 367 -15.54 -32.80 -1.96
CA LYS A 367 -15.92 -32.87 -0.56
C LYS A 367 -15.05 -31.91 0.25
N VAL A 368 -15.69 -30.96 0.92
CA VAL A 368 -15.00 -30.01 1.81
C VAL A 368 -14.73 -30.69 3.15
N GLU A 369 -13.47 -30.63 3.58
CA GLU A 369 -13.05 -31.09 4.89
C GLU A 369 -12.70 -29.88 5.75
N ILE A 370 -13.45 -29.70 6.83
CA ILE A 370 -13.24 -28.61 7.79
C ILE A 370 -12.65 -29.25 9.05
N PRO A 371 -11.48 -28.80 9.52
CA PRO A 371 -10.89 -29.33 10.74
C PRO A 371 -11.80 -29.03 11.93
N SER A 372 -12.02 -30.02 12.80
CA SER A 372 -12.71 -29.82 14.08
C SER A 372 -11.76 -29.39 15.20
N HIS A 373 -10.47 -29.73 15.09
CA HIS A 373 -9.44 -29.42 16.07
C HIS A 373 -8.32 -28.59 15.45
N CYS A 374 -7.70 -27.73 16.27
CA CYS A 374 -6.59 -26.88 15.87
C CYS A 374 -5.37 -27.72 15.47
N PRO A 375 -4.78 -27.54 14.27
CA PRO A 375 -3.63 -28.33 13.84
C PRO A 375 -2.34 -28.03 14.64
N SER A 376 -2.32 -26.95 15.44
CA SER A 376 -1.18 -26.57 16.27
C SER A 376 -1.30 -27.05 17.72
N CYS A 377 -2.50 -27.02 18.30
CA CYS A 377 -2.70 -27.26 19.74
C CYS A 377 -3.85 -28.22 20.08
N ASP A 378 -4.47 -28.83 19.07
CA ASP A 378 -5.54 -29.82 19.18
C ASP A 378 -6.81 -29.35 19.91
N SER A 379 -6.94 -28.05 20.22
CA SER A 379 -8.15 -27.50 20.84
C SER A 379 -9.32 -27.46 19.85
N ASP A 380 -10.54 -27.65 20.36
CA ASP A 380 -11.77 -27.50 19.56
C ASP A 380 -11.83 -26.13 18.87
N LEU A 381 -12.09 -26.15 17.56
CA LEU A 381 -12.21 -24.94 16.77
C LEU A 381 -13.63 -24.38 16.86
N VAL A 382 -13.72 -23.05 16.97
CA VAL A 382 -14.97 -22.32 17.08
C VAL A 382 -15.21 -21.46 15.84
N TRP A 383 -16.46 -21.34 15.41
CA TRP A 383 -16.85 -20.44 14.34
C TRP A 383 -17.10 -19.04 14.88
N ASP A 384 -16.48 -18.05 14.25
CA ASP A 384 -16.80 -16.64 14.39
C ASP A 384 -17.20 -16.12 13.01
N SER A 385 -18.52 -16.05 12.76
CA SER A 385 -19.08 -15.74 11.45
C SER A 385 -18.53 -16.68 10.37
N ASP A 386 -17.84 -16.15 9.36
CA ASP A 386 -17.23 -16.94 8.28
C ASP A 386 -15.83 -17.48 8.59
N PHE A 387 -15.30 -17.16 9.78
CA PHE A 387 -13.94 -17.52 10.20
C PHE A 387 -13.98 -18.70 11.17
N LEU A 388 -13.03 -19.61 10.99
CA LEU A 388 -12.75 -20.68 11.93
C LEU A 388 -11.59 -20.23 12.83
N MET A 389 -11.73 -20.37 14.14
CA MET A 389 -10.82 -19.78 15.12
C MET A 389 -10.38 -20.82 16.15
N CYS A 390 -9.09 -20.78 16.52
CA CYS A 390 -8.55 -21.47 17.68
C CYS A 390 -8.71 -20.57 18.92
N PRO A 391 -9.52 -20.96 19.91
CA PRO A 391 -9.77 -20.16 21.11
C PRO A 391 -8.60 -20.20 22.12
N ASN A 392 -7.59 -21.04 21.90
CA ASN A 392 -6.49 -21.25 22.84
C ASN A 392 -5.39 -20.17 22.71
N VAL A 393 -5.77 -18.92 23.01
CA VAL A 393 -4.98 -17.71 22.74
C VAL A 393 -3.60 -17.70 23.40
N ASN A 394 -3.47 -18.29 24.58
CA ASN A 394 -2.24 -18.21 25.39
C ASN A 394 -1.35 -19.46 25.31
N PHE A 395 -1.89 -20.60 24.89
CA PHE A 395 -1.14 -21.86 24.88
C PHE A 395 -1.00 -22.49 23.49
N CYS A 396 -1.71 -21.98 22.48
CA CYS A 396 -1.51 -22.46 21.11
C CYS A 396 -0.11 -22.10 20.59
N PRO A 397 0.74 -23.08 20.22
CA PRO A 397 2.10 -22.82 19.78
C PRO A 397 2.20 -21.80 18.64
N ASP A 398 1.38 -21.95 17.60
CA ASP A 398 1.42 -21.06 16.44
C ASP A 398 0.94 -19.65 16.77
N GLN A 399 -0.02 -19.50 17.69
CA GLN A 399 -0.45 -18.18 18.16
C GLN A 399 0.67 -17.50 18.97
N VAL A 400 1.30 -18.23 19.88
CA VAL A 400 2.38 -17.71 20.74
C VAL A 400 3.60 -17.33 19.91
N VAL A 401 4.06 -18.23 19.03
CA VAL A 401 5.15 -17.97 18.07
C VAL A 401 4.79 -16.80 17.16
N GLY A 402 3.57 -16.78 16.61
CA GLY A 402 3.10 -15.71 15.74
C GLY A 402 3.04 -14.35 16.42
N LYS A 403 2.65 -14.28 17.70
CA LYS A 403 2.67 -13.04 18.51
C LYS A 403 4.09 -12.55 18.77
N MET A 404 5.02 -13.45 19.11
CA MET A 404 6.42 -13.08 19.30
C MET A 404 7.07 -12.58 17.99
N ILE A 405 6.85 -13.26 16.86
CA ILE A 405 7.30 -12.80 15.54
C ILE A 405 6.70 -11.43 15.22
N TYR A 406 5.39 -11.28 15.44
CA TYR A 406 4.68 -10.02 15.20
C TYR A 406 5.27 -8.87 16.03
N PHE A 407 5.62 -9.09 17.28
CA PHE A 407 6.24 -8.08 18.12
C PHE A 407 7.55 -7.56 17.51
N PHE A 408 8.49 -8.44 17.18
CA PHE A 408 9.76 -8.02 16.57
C PHE A 408 9.57 -7.40 15.19
N LYS A 409 8.58 -7.88 14.40
CA LYS A 409 8.23 -7.30 13.10
C LYS A 409 7.72 -5.86 13.21
N ILE A 410 6.84 -5.57 14.17
CA ILE A 410 6.27 -4.22 14.33
C ILE A 410 7.28 -3.29 15.01
N LEU A 411 8.01 -3.79 15.99
CA LEU A 411 9.07 -3.03 16.64
C LEU A 411 10.16 -2.63 15.63
N ALA A 412 10.56 -3.58 14.76
CA ALA A 412 11.46 -3.42 13.62
C ALA A 412 12.71 -2.55 13.88
N ASN A 413 13.30 -2.73 15.07
CA ASN A 413 14.60 -2.18 15.46
C ASN A 413 15.58 -3.28 15.90
N ASN A 414 15.21 -4.54 15.67
CA ASN A 414 15.92 -5.72 16.13
C ASN A 414 15.95 -6.82 15.06
N ASP A 415 17.14 -7.25 14.68
CA ASP A 415 17.37 -8.26 13.65
C ASP A 415 17.59 -9.66 14.25
N GLY A 416 17.18 -10.70 13.52
CA GLY A 416 17.48 -12.10 13.86
C GLY A 416 16.38 -12.85 14.62
N PHE A 417 15.28 -12.18 14.98
CA PHE A 417 14.10 -12.79 15.64
C PHE A 417 13.00 -13.19 14.65
N GLY A 418 13.39 -13.80 13.53
CA GLY A 418 12.46 -14.38 12.54
C GLY A 418 11.88 -15.73 12.97
N GLN A 419 11.05 -16.32 12.10
CA GLN A 419 10.27 -17.53 12.40
C GLN A 419 11.12 -18.69 12.95
N ALA A 420 12.27 -19.00 12.33
CA ALA A 420 13.13 -20.08 12.77
C ALA A 420 13.70 -19.85 14.19
N THR A 421 14.16 -18.63 14.48
CA THR A 421 14.69 -18.25 15.79
C THR A 421 13.60 -18.32 16.86
N ILE A 422 12.46 -17.68 16.62
CA ILE A 422 11.34 -17.65 17.58
C ILE A 422 10.80 -19.05 17.85
N LYS A 423 10.67 -19.90 16.82
CA LYS A 423 10.24 -21.28 16.99
C LYS A 423 11.20 -22.05 17.88
N LYS A 424 12.50 -21.90 17.68
CA LYS A 424 13.53 -22.55 18.50
C LYS A 424 13.53 -22.05 19.94
N LEU A 425 13.34 -20.74 20.17
CA LEU A 425 13.16 -20.18 21.52
C LEU A 425 11.91 -20.79 22.18
N TYR A 426 10.80 -20.89 21.45
CA TYR A 426 9.56 -21.52 21.94
C TYR A 426 9.77 -22.99 22.31
N GLU A 427 10.46 -23.77 21.47
CA GLU A 427 10.82 -25.17 21.76
C GLU A 427 11.63 -25.30 23.07
N ASN A 428 12.36 -24.25 23.46
CA ASN A 428 13.15 -24.18 24.69
C ASN A 428 12.45 -23.46 25.86
N GLY A 429 11.13 -23.32 25.82
CA GLY A 429 10.34 -22.86 26.97
C GLY A 429 10.03 -21.36 27.01
N ILE A 430 10.50 -20.57 26.03
CA ILE A 430 10.14 -19.16 25.91
C ILE A 430 8.68 -19.03 25.47
N ARG A 431 7.88 -18.21 26.17
CA ARG A 431 6.42 -18.11 25.91
C ARG A 431 5.95 -16.69 25.61
N GLN A 432 6.77 -15.69 25.89
CA GLN A 432 6.44 -14.29 25.65
C GLN A 432 7.71 -13.49 25.37
N VAL A 433 7.52 -12.31 24.80
CA VAL A 433 8.64 -11.44 24.37
C VAL A 433 9.47 -10.95 25.55
N SER A 434 8.85 -10.65 26.69
CA SER A 434 9.57 -10.25 27.91
C SER A 434 10.60 -11.30 28.32
N ASP A 435 10.29 -12.59 28.19
CA ASP A 435 11.22 -13.68 28.50
C ASP A 435 12.47 -13.61 27.61
N ILE A 436 12.30 -13.24 26.33
CA ILE A 436 13.41 -13.11 25.37
C ILE A 436 14.37 -12.00 25.81
N TYR A 437 13.82 -10.87 26.27
CA TYR A 437 14.60 -9.74 26.76
C TYR A 437 15.30 -10.03 28.11
N LEU A 438 14.95 -11.11 28.80
CA LEU A 438 15.62 -11.56 30.02
C LEU A 438 16.72 -12.60 29.76
N LEU A 439 16.91 -13.03 28.51
CA LEU A 439 17.93 -14.01 28.16
C LEU A 439 19.34 -13.42 28.26
N GLU A 440 20.30 -14.30 28.56
CA GLU A 440 21.73 -14.02 28.50
C GLU A 440 22.37 -14.92 27.43
N ILE A 441 23.60 -14.62 27.02
CA ILE A 441 24.31 -15.33 25.95
C ILE A 441 24.34 -16.84 26.24
N ASP A 442 24.64 -17.23 27.48
CA ASP A 442 24.75 -18.63 27.91
C ASP A 442 23.41 -19.37 27.80
N HIS A 443 22.28 -18.69 28.11
CA HIS A 443 20.94 -19.25 27.92
C HIS A 443 20.68 -19.55 26.44
N ILE A 444 21.01 -18.62 25.54
CA ILE A 444 20.79 -18.80 24.10
C ILE A 444 21.71 -19.89 23.54
N MET A 445 22.96 -19.97 23.99
CA MET A 445 23.87 -21.05 23.61
C MET A 445 23.37 -22.43 24.07
N ALA A 446 22.84 -22.54 25.28
CA ALA A 446 22.25 -23.78 25.81
C ALA A 446 21.05 -24.26 24.98
N MET A 447 20.32 -23.35 24.31
CA MET A 447 19.23 -23.68 23.38
C MET A 447 19.74 -24.18 22.00
N GLY A 448 21.06 -24.31 21.82
CA GLY A 448 21.69 -24.85 20.63
C GLY A 448 21.99 -23.83 19.53
N PHE A 449 22.01 -22.53 19.85
CA PHE A 449 22.51 -21.50 18.92
C PHE A 449 24.05 -21.44 18.98
N GLY A 450 24.69 -21.14 17.85
CA GLY A 450 26.15 -20.97 17.81
C GLY A 450 26.59 -19.69 18.52
N GLU A 451 27.77 -19.69 19.13
CA GLU A 451 28.29 -18.59 19.97
C GLU A 451 28.18 -17.21 19.29
N LYS A 452 28.56 -17.11 18.01
CA LYS A 452 28.45 -15.86 17.24
C LYS A 452 27.00 -15.39 17.08
N THR A 453 26.08 -16.32 16.81
CA THR A 453 24.65 -16.02 16.68
C THR A 453 24.07 -15.58 18.03
N SER A 454 24.42 -16.27 19.12
CA SER A 454 23.97 -15.92 20.47
C SER A 454 24.42 -14.53 20.89
N LYS A 455 25.69 -14.19 20.65
CA LYS A 455 26.23 -12.83 20.88
C LYS A 455 25.47 -11.79 20.07
N ASN A 456 25.27 -12.04 18.77
CA ASN A 456 24.53 -11.13 17.91
C ASN A 456 23.08 -10.91 18.40
N LEU A 457 22.36 -11.97 18.79
CA LEU A 457 20.98 -11.83 19.29
C LEU A 457 20.90 -10.98 20.57
N ILE A 458 21.84 -11.13 21.51
CA ILE A 458 21.90 -10.31 22.72
C ILE A 458 22.27 -8.85 22.40
N GLU A 459 23.25 -8.63 21.51
CA GLU A 459 23.62 -7.30 21.04
C GLU A 459 22.42 -6.58 20.39
N GLN A 460 21.63 -7.29 19.58
CA GLN A 460 20.43 -6.77 18.95
C GLN A 460 19.33 -6.42 19.97
N LEU A 461 19.11 -7.25 21.00
CA LEU A 461 18.19 -6.92 22.10
C LEU A 461 18.64 -5.67 22.88
N ASN A 462 19.93 -5.54 23.16
CA ASN A 462 20.48 -4.37 23.83
C ASN A 462 20.37 -3.10 22.98
N ARG A 463 20.71 -3.18 21.68
CA ARG A 463 20.52 -2.10 20.72
C ARG A 463 19.07 -1.63 20.68
N SER A 464 18.12 -2.57 20.60
CA SER A 464 16.69 -2.27 20.51
C SER A 464 16.09 -1.54 21.71
N ARG A 465 16.79 -1.52 22.86
CA ARG A 465 16.39 -0.74 24.05
C ARG A 465 16.89 0.70 24.00
N GLN A 466 18.08 0.90 23.44
CA GLN A 466 18.79 2.19 23.38
C GLN A 466 18.39 3.02 22.16
N GLU A 467 17.90 2.35 21.11
CA GLU A 467 17.36 3.04 19.96
C GLU A 467 15.99 3.60 20.31
N SER A 468 15.85 4.92 20.17
CA SER A 468 14.61 5.66 20.37
C SER A 468 13.54 5.15 19.41
N ILE A 469 12.39 4.75 19.95
CA ILE A 469 11.24 4.26 19.16
C ILE A 469 9.97 4.98 19.53
N GLU A 470 9.03 5.11 18.59
CA GLU A 470 7.77 5.76 18.86
C GLU A 470 6.91 4.94 19.84
N ASP A 471 6.37 5.60 20.87
CA ASP A 471 5.56 4.98 21.91
C ASP A 471 4.31 4.25 21.34
N TRP A 472 3.70 4.79 20.29
CA TRP A 472 2.58 4.16 19.59
C TRP A 472 2.98 2.89 18.85
N ARG A 473 4.20 2.84 18.32
CA ARG A 473 4.76 1.68 17.62
C ARG A 473 5.12 0.59 18.62
N PHE A 474 5.74 0.97 19.74
CA PHE A 474 5.99 0.06 20.85
C PHE A 474 4.69 -0.58 21.36
N LEU A 475 3.64 0.22 21.58
CA LEU A 475 2.32 -0.30 21.96
C LEU A 475 1.72 -1.21 20.88
N ALA A 476 1.83 -0.85 19.60
CA ALA A 476 1.32 -1.64 18.49
C ALA A 476 2.00 -3.02 18.38
N ALA A 477 3.26 -3.16 18.82
CA ALA A 477 4.02 -4.40 18.77
C ALA A 477 3.42 -5.51 19.65
N PHE A 478 2.71 -5.17 20.73
CA PHE A 478 1.99 -6.14 21.55
C PHE A 478 0.80 -6.77 20.82
N GLY A 479 0.34 -6.17 19.71
CA GLY A 479 -0.64 -6.78 18.82
C GLY A 479 -2.03 -6.92 19.42
N VAL A 480 -2.41 -5.99 20.30
CA VAL A 480 -3.73 -5.90 20.92
C VAL A 480 -4.83 -5.92 19.85
N GLN A 481 -5.85 -6.75 20.06
CA GLN A 481 -6.94 -6.93 19.10
C GLN A 481 -7.67 -5.60 18.86
N ARG A 482 -7.93 -5.28 17.59
CA ARG A 482 -8.50 -4.00 17.11
C ARG A 482 -7.68 -2.73 17.38
N LEU A 483 -6.50 -2.84 17.99
CA LEU A 483 -5.59 -1.73 18.23
C LEU A 483 -4.37 -1.82 17.30
N GLY A 484 -4.57 -1.51 16.01
CA GLY A 484 -3.48 -1.44 15.03
C GLY A 484 -2.66 -0.15 15.15
N MET A 485 -1.56 0.00 14.40
CA MET A 485 -0.62 1.13 14.49
C MET A 485 -1.28 2.51 14.49
N GLY A 486 -2.14 2.80 13.49
CA GLY A 486 -2.84 4.09 13.43
C GLY A 486 -3.83 4.31 14.58
N ASN A 487 -4.40 3.24 15.13
CA ASN A 487 -5.25 3.32 16.33
C ASN A 487 -4.40 3.53 17.59
N CYS A 488 -3.22 2.92 17.72
CA CYS A 488 -2.28 3.22 18.80
C CYS A 488 -1.87 4.69 18.77
N GLU A 489 -1.51 5.21 17.60
CA GLU A 489 -1.13 6.62 17.45
C GLU A 489 -2.29 7.55 17.81
N ASN A 490 -3.51 7.23 17.35
CA ASN A 490 -4.69 8.02 17.70
C ASN A 490 -5.02 7.94 19.20
N LEU A 491 -4.85 6.78 19.85
CA LEU A 491 -4.99 6.65 21.30
C LEU A 491 -3.96 7.54 22.02
N LEU A 492 -2.70 7.48 21.60
CA LEU A 492 -1.60 8.21 22.23
C LEU A 492 -1.58 9.72 21.93
N LYS A 493 -2.34 10.17 20.93
CA LYS A 493 -2.67 11.59 20.72
C LYS A 493 -3.62 12.16 21.77
N ASN A 494 -4.33 11.32 22.53
CA ASN A 494 -5.29 11.76 23.55
C ASN A 494 -4.83 11.44 24.98
N TYR A 495 -4.09 10.34 25.18
CA TYR A 495 -3.59 9.90 26.48
C TYR A 495 -2.13 9.48 26.38
N SER A 496 -1.31 9.79 27.37
CA SER A 496 0.08 9.33 27.35
C SER A 496 0.18 7.81 27.52
N ILE A 497 1.28 7.22 27.07
CA ILE A 497 1.49 5.76 27.19
C ILE A 497 1.46 5.28 28.66
N GLY A 498 1.75 6.15 29.63
CA GLY A 498 1.67 5.81 31.05
C GLY A 498 0.24 5.64 31.57
N GLU A 499 -0.74 6.27 30.91
CA GLU A 499 -2.14 6.32 31.35
C GLU A 499 -3.00 5.22 30.73
N ILE A 500 -2.53 4.55 29.66
CA ILE A 500 -3.34 3.61 28.86
C ILE A 500 -3.92 2.45 29.68
N PHE A 501 -3.27 2.05 30.78
CA PHE A 501 -3.73 0.96 31.66
C PHE A 501 -4.74 1.42 32.73
N GLU A 502 -5.07 2.71 32.77
CA GLU A 502 -6.05 3.31 33.68
C GLU A 502 -7.35 3.70 32.97
N LEU A 503 -7.35 3.66 31.63
CA LEU A 503 -8.51 4.01 30.80
C LEU A 503 -9.65 3.02 30.97
N THR A 504 -10.87 3.54 30.96
CA THR A 504 -12.10 2.74 30.84
C THR A 504 -12.48 2.53 29.37
N ALA A 505 -13.39 1.59 29.10
CA ALA A 505 -13.94 1.41 27.75
C ALA A 505 -14.70 2.68 27.29
N GLU A 506 -15.36 3.38 28.21
CA GLU A 506 -15.99 4.68 27.95
C GLU A 506 -14.96 5.76 27.55
N ASP A 507 -13.79 5.81 28.20
CA ASP A 507 -12.74 6.74 27.82
C ASP A 507 -12.23 6.46 26.40
N ILE A 508 -11.97 5.19 26.07
CA ILE A 508 -11.48 4.77 24.75
C ILE A 508 -12.52 5.07 23.65
N SER A 509 -13.80 4.74 23.88
CA SER A 509 -14.88 5.01 22.92
C SER A 509 -15.20 6.49 22.73
N SER A 510 -14.75 7.36 23.66
CA SER A 510 -14.89 8.80 23.51
C SER A 510 -13.92 9.42 22.49
N ILE A 511 -12.88 8.68 22.09
CA ILE A 511 -11.90 9.10 21.10
C ILE A 511 -12.46 8.89 19.69
N ASP A 512 -12.41 9.94 18.87
CA ASP A 512 -12.83 9.87 17.46
C ASP A 512 -12.08 8.77 16.71
N GLY A 513 -12.80 7.86 16.06
CA GLY A 513 -12.26 6.68 15.38
C GLY A 513 -12.43 5.36 16.15
N PHE A 514 -12.84 5.38 17.42
CA PHE A 514 -13.17 4.17 18.18
C PHE A 514 -14.68 4.02 18.37
N ALA A 515 -15.21 2.84 18.02
CA ALA A 515 -16.60 2.47 18.29
C ALA A 515 -16.72 1.75 19.65
N GLU A 516 -17.89 1.81 20.30
CA GLU A 516 -18.14 1.19 21.61
C GLU A 516 -17.73 -0.30 21.67
N LEU A 517 -18.22 -1.12 20.73
CA LEU A 517 -17.87 -2.55 20.66
C LEU A 517 -16.36 -2.82 20.48
N THR A 518 -15.65 -1.88 19.88
CA THR A 518 -14.21 -1.97 19.68
C THR A 518 -13.46 -1.56 20.95
N ALA A 519 -14.00 -0.64 21.74
CA ALA A 519 -13.39 -0.13 22.96
C ALA A 519 -13.30 -1.22 24.05
N ASP A 520 -14.32 -2.05 24.22
CA ASP A 520 -14.30 -3.17 25.18
C ASP A 520 -13.16 -4.16 24.88
N GLN A 521 -13.00 -4.54 23.61
CA GLN A 521 -11.94 -5.45 23.16
C GLN A 521 -10.54 -4.85 23.37
N ILE A 522 -10.41 -3.54 23.18
CA ILE A 522 -9.15 -2.82 23.42
C ILE A 522 -8.85 -2.77 24.92
N PHE A 523 -9.84 -2.47 25.77
CA PHE A 523 -9.68 -2.43 27.21
C PHE A 523 -9.19 -3.78 27.77
N GLU A 524 -9.86 -4.88 27.39
CA GLU A 524 -9.43 -6.23 27.78
C GLU A 524 -8.04 -6.57 27.25
N GLY A 525 -7.75 -6.18 26.01
CA GLY A 525 -6.45 -6.40 25.39
C GLY A 525 -5.31 -5.63 26.06
N LEU A 526 -5.52 -4.37 26.42
CA LEU A 526 -4.56 -3.55 27.17
C LEU A 526 -4.30 -4.15 28.56
N ALA A 527 -5.34 -4.59 29.27
CA ALA A 527 -5.18 -5.28 30.54
C ALA A 527 -4.32 -6.55 30.41
N SER A 528 -4.50 -7.32 29.32
CA SER A 528 -3.77 -8.58 29.09
C SER A 528 -2.27 -8.41 28.86
N ILE A 529 -1.80 -7.25 28.38
CA ILE A 529 -0.38 -7.02 28.08
C ILE A 529 0.37 -6.28 29.20
N LYS A 530 -0.34 -5.84 30.24
CA LYS A 530 0.19 -4.94 31.28
C LYS A 530 1.46 -5.47 31.96
N GLU A 531 1.48 -6.73 32.36
CA GLU A 531 2.63 -7.33 33.03
C GLU A 531 3.86 -7.38 32.11
N GLN A 532 3.67 -7.85 30.87
CA GLN A 532 4.71 -7.92 29.86
C GLN A 532 5.27 -6.53 29.54
N TYR A 533 4.39 -5.54 29.37
CA TYR A 533 4.77 -4.14 29.15
C TYR A 533 5.65 -3.62 30.29
N GLN A 534 5.25 -3.86 31.55
CA GLN A 534 6.02 -3.41 32.71
C GLN A 534 7.41 -4.03 32.79
N VAL A 535 7.56 -5.31 32.44
CA VAL A 535 8.87 -5.99 32.39
C VAL A 535 9.75 -5.36 31.31
N LEU A 536 9.20 -5.12 30.12
CA LEU A 536 9.95 -4.51 29.02
C LEU A 536 10.36 -3.07 29.35
N MET A 537 9.46 -2.24 29.88
CA MET A 537 9.78 -0.86 30.28
C MET A 537 10.86 -0.80 31.38
N LYS A 538 10.83 -1.71 32.35
CA LYS A 538 11.93 -1.84 33.34
C LYS A 538 13.27 -2.20 32.71
N GLY A 539 13.24 -2.86 31.55
CA GLY A 539 14.41 -3.16 30.73
C GLY A 539 15.02 -1.95 30.01
N GLY A 540 14.43 -0.75 30.14
CA GLY A 540 15.05 0.50 29.71
C GLY A 540 14.81 0.88 28.26
N PHE A 541 13.63 0.58 27.70
CA PHE A 541 13.26 1.08 26.37
C PHE A 541 13.15 2.61 26.38
N GLU A 542 13.85 3.26 25.44
CA GLU A 542 13.73 4.68 25.17
C GLU A 542 12.57 4.95 24.19
N LEU A 543 11.55 5.66 24.65
CA LEU A 543 10.34 5.93 23.87
C LEU A 543 10.19 7.41 23.50
N GLU A 544 9.97 7.67 22.22
CA GLU A 544 9.53 8.97 21.70
C GLU A 544 8.05 9.14 21.99
N LYS A 545 7.72 10.19 22.73
CA LYS A 545 6.34 10.44 23.14
C LYS A 545 5.55 11.01 21.98
N THR A 546 4.37 10.45 21.72
CA THR A 546 3.39 11.06 20.84
C THR A 546 2.93 12.40 21.43
N PRO A 547 3.00 13.52 20.68
CA PRO A 547 2.44 14.80 21.15
C PRO A 547 0.94 14.69 21.41
N LEU A 548 0.49 15.18 22.56
CA LEU A 548 -0.93 15.20 22.88
C LEU A 548 -1.62 16.29 22.05
N LYS A 549 -2.87 16.05 21.63
CA LYS A 549 -3.67 17.02 20.86
C LYS A 549 -3.83 18.39 21.53
N ASN A 550 -3.59 18.47 22.84
CA ASN A 550 -3.63 19.74 23.57
C ASN A 550 -2.33 20.56 23.44
N ASP A 551 -1.26 20.01 22.85
CA ASP A 551 0.05 20.65 22.70
C ASP A 551 0.25 21.38 21.37
N GLU A 552 -0.60 21.15 20.35
CA GLU A 552 -0.48 21.80 19.02
C GLU A 552 -1.49 22.96 18.84
N ASN A 553 -0.97 24.19 18.73
CA ASN A 553 -1.65 25.45 18.39
C ASN A 553 -2.67 26.00 19.40
N LEU A 554 -2.15 26.65 20.45
CA LEU A 554 -2.83 27.74 21.14
C LEU A 554 -2.99 28.96 20.21
N SER A 555 -4.02 28.98 19.36
CA SER A 555 -4.68 30.26 19.12
C SER A 555 -5.52 30.54 20.36
N ASP A 556 -5.17 31.56 21.14
CA ASP A 556 -6.03 32.07 22.23
C ASP A 556 -7.43 32.32 21.65
N ASN A 557 -8.33 31.37 21.87
CA ASN A 557 -9.74 31.54 21.53
C ASN A 557 -10.56 31.33 22.80
N PRO A 558 -11.60 32.13 23.03
CA PRO A 558 -12.38 32.09 24.28
C PRO A 558 -13.19 30.80 24.51
N PHE A 559 -13.07 29.82 23.61
CA PHE A 559 -13.69 28.50 23.69
C PHE A 559 -12.67 27.37 23.85
N GLN A 560 -11.42 27.69 24.13
CA GLN A 560 -10.37 26.70 24.32
C GLN A 560 -10.68 25.78 25.50
N ASN A 561 -10.47 24.47 25.31
CA ASN A 561 -10.80 23.41 26.28
C ASN A 561 -12.28 23.36 26.69
N LYS A 562 -13.17 23.97 25.90
CA LYS A 562 -14.62 23.98 26.14
C LYS A 562 -15.32 22.98 25.25
N LYS A 563 -16.37 22.35 25.80
CA LYS A 563 -17.22 21.41 25.09
C LYS A 563 -18.51 22.10 24.64
N ILE A 564 -18.72 22.12 23.33
CA ILE A 564 -19.81 22.86 22.68
C ILE A 564 -20.77 21.90 21.97
N VAL A 565 -22.06 22.21 22.01
CA VAL A 565 -23.10 21.52 21.23
C VAL A 565 -23.80 22.53 20.33
N PHE A 566 -23.93 22.23 19.04
CA PHE A 566 -24.73 23.05 18.12
C PHE A 566 -26.14 22.46 17.95
N THR A 567 -27.18 23.31 17.94
CA THR A 567 -28.57 22.88 17.76
C THR A 567 -29.43 23.96 17.10
N GLY A 568 -30.52 23.57 16.43
CA GLY A 568 -31.38 24.49 15.66
C GLY A 568 -30.93 24.70 14.21
N ALA A 569 -31.72 25.44 13.44
CA ALA A 569 -31.44 25.88 12.09
C ALA A 569 -30.46 27.06 12.13
N MET A 570 -29.27 26.85 11.60
CA MET A 570 -28.16 27.79 11.63
C MET A 570 -28.07 28.58 10.32
N SER A 571 -27.53 29.80 10.36
CA SER A 571 -27.22 30.62 9.20
C SER A 571 -26.08 30.01 8.38
N HIS A 572 -25.07 29.46 9.04
CA HIS A 572 -24.04 28.63 8.42
C HIS A 572 -24.40 27.14 8.51
N SER A 573 -23.86 26.33 7.59
CA SER A 573 -23.98 24.87 7.68
C SER A 573 -23.43 24.39 9.03
N ARG A 574 -24.25 23.63 9.78
CA ARG A 574 -23.83 23.07 11.07
C ARG A 574 -22.55 22.25 10.94
N SER A 575 -22.41 21.49 9.85
CA SER A 575 -21.19 20.72 9.55
C SER A 575 -19.96 21.64 9.46
N ASP A 576 -20.10 22.83 8.88
CA ASP A 576 -18.97 23.74 8.67
C ASP A 576 -18.60 24.46 9.96
N LEU A 577 -19.59 24.85 10.78
CA LEU A 577 -19.35 25.35 12.15
C LEU A 577 -18.66 24.30 13.03
N GLU A 578 -19.10 23.04 12.98
CA GLU A 578 -18.48 21.96 13.73
C GLU A 578 -17.04 21.68 13.26
N LYS A 579 -16.79 21.75 11.95
CA LYS A 579 -15.42 21.63 11.40
C LYS A 579 -14.54 22.80 11.83
N GLN A 580 -15.03 24.04 11.74
CA GLN A 580 -14.31 25.23 12.16
C GLN A 580 -13.95 25.15 13.65
N ALA A 581 -14.91 24.79 14.49
CA ALA A 581 -14.69 24.63 15.92
C ALA A 581 -13.61 23.57 16.22
N LYS A 582 -13.67 22.42 15.54
CA LYS A 582 -12.66 21.35 15.68
C LYS A 582 -11.28 21.77 15.18
N MET A 583 -11.20 22.54 14.10
CA MET A 583 -9.93 23.10 13.61
C MET A 583 -9.28 24.08 14.60
N LEU A 584 -10.09 24.72 15.46
CA LEU A 584 -9.64 25.65 16.51
C LEU A 584 -9.45 24.96 17.88
N GLY A 585 -9.41 23.63 17.92
CA GLY A 585 -9.18 22.86 19.15
C GLY A 585 -10.37 22.82 20.12
N ILE A 586 -11.59 23.16 19.67
CA ILE A 586 -12.80 23.16 20.49
C ILE A 586 -13.45 21.77 20.44
N SER A 587 -13.83 21.22 21.60
CA SER A 587 -14.51 19.92 21.68
C SER A 587 -15.98 20.06 21.28
N VAL A 588 -16.44 19.31 20.28
CA VAL A 588 -17.82 19.37 19.77
C VAL A 588 -18.57 18.08 20.07
N ALA A 589 -19.73 18.18 20.71
CA ALA A 589 -20.59 17.04 21.04
C ALA A 589 -21.97 17.09 20.37
N LYS A 590 -22.57 15.92 20.20
CA LYS A 590 -23.90 15.78 19.59
C LYS A 590 -25.05 15.96 20.58
N SER A 591 -24.80 15.70 21.87
CA SER A 591 -25.78 15.76 22.96
C SER A 591 -25.28 16.66 24.09
N VAL A 592 -26.23 17.22 24.84
CA VAL A 592 -25.99 18.05 26.01
C VAL A 592 -25.80 17.15 27.23
N SER A 593 -24.72 17.34 27.98
CA SER A 593 -24.37 16.56 29.18
C SER A 593 -23.85 17.48 30.28
N SER A 594 -23.66 16.98 31.50
CA SER A 594 -23.01 17.75 32.58
C SER A 594 -21.59 18.22 32.26
N LYS A 595 -20.93 17.63 31.25
CA LYS A 595 -19.60 18.02 30.78
C LYS A 595 -19.64 19.04 29.62
N THR A 596 -20.83 19.48 29.19
CA THR A 596 -20.99 20.46 28.12
C THR A 596 -20.89 21.86 28.71
N ASP A 597 -20.03 22.71 28.16
CA ASP A 597 -19.85 24.10 28.61
C ASP A 597 -20.82 25.07 27.91
N PHE A 598 -21.06 24.89 26.61
CA PHE A 598 -21.90 25.79 25.81
C PHE A 598 -22.89 25.05 24.92
N LEU A 599 -24.11 25.60 24.83
CA LEU A 599 -25.09 25.23 23.80
C LEU A 599 -25.26 26.40 22.82
N ILE A 600 -24.81 26.20 21.57
CA ILE A 600 -24.96 27.18 20.50
C ILE A 600 -26.26 26.91 19.77
N ILE A 601 -27.12 27.92 19.74
CA ILE A 601 -28.48 27.82 19.22
C ILE A 601 -28.66 28.63 17.93
N GLY A 602 -29.32 28.01 16.95
CA GLY A 602 -29.92 28.68 15.79
C GLY A 602 -31.43 28.88 15.99
N GLU A 603 -32.18 29.00 14.89
CA GLU A 603 -33.64 29.07 14.92
C GLU A 603 -34.27 27.68 15.15
N ASN A 604 -35.55 27.63 15.51
CA ASN A 604 -36.33 26.37 15.60
C ASN A 604 -35.69 25.25 16.46
N VAL A 605 -35.12 25.61 17.61
CA VAL A 605 -34.48 24.65 18.52
C VAL A 605 -35.53 23.80 19.25
N GLY A 606 -35.35 22.47 19.23
CA GLY A 606 -36.19 21.54 19.96
C GLY A 606 -36.04 21.63 21.49
N GLN A 607 -37.13 21.37 22.21
CA GLN A 607 -37.22 21.56 23.66
C GLN A 607 -36.26 20.66 24.48
N SER A 608 -35.89 19.48 23.97
CA SER A 608 -35.07 18.50 24.70
C SER A 608 -33.71 19.07 25.11
N LYS A 609 -32.91 19.57 24.15
CA LYS A 609 -31.56 20.09 24.43
C LYS A 609 -31.58 21.39 25.23
N MET A 610 -32.63 22.19 25.07
CA MET A 610 -32.85 23.39 25.89
C MET A 610 -33.14 23.04 27.36
N ASN A 611 -33.91 21.97 27.60
CA ASN A 611 -34.17 21.48 28.94
C ASN A 611 -32.93 20.85 29.57
N ASP A 612 -32.14 20.09 28.79
CA ASP A 612 -30.89 19.49 29.27
C ASP A 612 -29.85 20.58 29.61
N ALA A 613 -29.76 21.64 28.79
CA ALA A 613 -28.90 22.78 29.08
C ALA A 613 -29.31 23.50 30.37
N LYS A 614 -30.61 23.74 30.58
CA LYS A 614 -31.13 24.32 31.82
C LYS A 614 -30.87 23.41 33.04
N LYS A 615 -31.06 22.10 32.89
CA LYS A 615 -30.84 21.11 33.96
C LYS A 615 -29.39 21.07 34.41
N HIS A 616 -28.45 21.23 33.48
CA HIS A 616 -27.02 21.19 33.74
C HIS A 616 -26.38 22.58 33.91
N SER A 617 -27.20 23.65 33.98
CA SER A 617 -26.73 25.04 34.12
C SER A 617 -25.70 25.46 33.07
N ILE A 618 -25.93 25.06 31.83
CA ILE A 618 -25.03 25.26 30.68
C ILE A 618 -25.31 26.63 30.06
N GLU A 619 -24.26 27.35 29.68
CA GLU A 619 -24.38 28.65 29.03
C GLU A 619 -24.93 28.49 27.60
N ILE A 620 -25.99 29.24 27.27
CA ILE A 620 -26.67 29.19 25.98
C ILE A 620 -26.37 30.49 25.23
N MET A 621 -25.91 30.39 23.98
CA MET A 621 -25.65 31.55 23.12
C MET A 621 -26.10 31.29 21.69
N THR A 622 -26.40 32.34 20.95
CA THR A 622 -26.75 32.29 19.54
C THR A 622 -25.52 32.05 18.66
N GLU A 623 -25.73 31.56 17.43
CA GLU A 623 -24.66 31.43 16.43
C GLU A 623 -23.89 32.74 16.21
N SER A 624 -24.59 33.87 16.14
CA SER A 624 -23.97 35.19 15.96
C SER A 624 -23.08 35.58 17.14
N GLU A 625 -23.49 35.25 18.37
CA GLU A 625 -22.69 35.49 19.57
C GLU A 625 -21.46 34.58 19.62
N TYR A 626 -21.61 33.32 19.22
CA TYR A 626 -20.51 32.37 19.06
C TYR A 626 -19.45 32.90 18.08
N LEU A 627 -19.86 33.28 16.86
CA LEU A 627 -18.94 33.80 15.84
C LEU A 627 -18.29 35.12 16.25
N LYS A 628 -19.03 35.99 16.95
CA LYS A 628 -18.46 37.23 17.46
C LYS A 628 -17.39 36.96 18.52
N LYS A 629 -17.69 36.08 19.48
CA LYS A 629 -16.76 35.70 20.56
C LYS A 629 -15.55 34.95 20.01
N LEU A 630 -15.69 34.17 18.94
CA LEU A 630 -14.60 33.45 18.28
C LEU A 630 -13.61 34.37 17.56
N ASN A 631 -14.07 35.54 17.10
CA ASN A 631 -13.28 36.56 16.39
C ASN A 631 -12.81 37.71 17.30
N THR A 632 -12.94 37.55 18.62
CA THR A 632 -12.44 38.49 19.63
C THR A 632 -11.21 37.87 20.28
#